data_AF-A0A399R3J5-F1
#
_entry.id   AF-A0A399R3J5-F1
#
_cell.length_a   1.000
_cell.length_b   1.000
_cell.length_c   1.000
_cell.angle_alpha   90.00
_cell.angle_beta   90.00
_cell.angle_gamma   90.00
#
_symmetry.space_group_name_H-M   'P 1'
#
loop_
_entity.id
_entity.type
_entity.pdbx_description
1 polymer ?
#
loop_
_entity_poly.entity_id
_entity_poly.type
_entity_poly.pdbx_seq_one_letter_code
_entity_poly.pdbx_strand_id
1 'polypeptide(L)' 'MTPAAPLDPLAHLDEVLLDRIRSRAPGYDARNAFFAEDLDELRDAGHLRLLVPRELGGSGASLADAVRAQHLLAQ' A
#
# COMPACT_ATOMS: atom_id res chain seq x y z
N MET A 1 -0.29 1.56 -26.76
CA MET A 1 -0.10 0.88 -25.47
C MET A 1 -1.49 0.58 -24.93
N THR A 2 -1.93 -0.68 -25.02
CA THR A 2 -3.23 -1.09 -24.44
C THR A 2 -3.15 -0.87 -22.93
N PRO A 3 -4.11 -0.19 -22.28
CA PRO A 3 -4.10 -0.10 -20.83
C PRO A 3 -4.15 -1.52 -20.27
N ALA A 4 -3.18 -1.87 -19.43
CA ALA A 4 -3.25 -3.08 -18.63
C ALA A 4 -4.54 -3.03 -17.80
N ALA A 5 -5.14 -4.20 -17.53
CA ALA A 5 -6.28 -4.26 -16.64
C ALA A 5 -5.94 -3.56 -15.31
N PRO A 6 -6.87 -2.75 -14.75
CA PRO A 6 -6.61 -2.04 -13.51
C PRO A 6 -6.23 -3.03 -12.41
N LEU A 7 -5.23 -2.65 -11.62
CA LEU A 7 -4.81 -3.42 -10.47
C LEU A 7 -5.89 -3.33 -9.38
N ASP A 8 -6.16 -4.44 -8.72
CA ASP A 8 -6.98 -4.49 -7.52
C ASP A 8 -6.15 -4.01 -6.31
N PRO A 9 -6.49 -2.86 -5.68
CA PRO A 9 -5.77 -2.37 -4.51
C PRO A 9 -5.82 -3.35 -3.33
N LEU A 10 -6.89 -4.13 -3.18
CA LEU A 10 -7.06 -5.07 -2.08
C LEU A 10 -6.12 -6.28 -2.17
N ALA A 11 -5.49 -6.51 -3.34
CA ALA A 11 -4.43 -7.51 -3.47
C ALA A 11 -3.15 -7.12 -2.71
N HIS A 12 -2.97 -5.84 -2.38
CA HIS A 12 -1.81 -5.30 -1.66
C HIS A 12 -2.17 -4.62 -0.33
N LEU A 13 -3.45 -4.33 -0.12
CA LEU A 13 -4.00 -3.67 1.07
C LEU A 13 -5.25 -4.42 1.52
N ASP A 14 -5.09 -5.67 1.96
CA ASP A 14 -6.24 -6.44 2.46
C ASP A 14 -6.86 -5.78 3.71
N GLU A 15 -8.10 -6.14 4.02
CA GLU A 15 -8.85 -5.54 5.13
C GLU A 15 -8.17 -5.75 6.47
N VAL A 16 -7.48 -6.88 6.65
CA VAL A 16 -6.77 -7.21 7.90
C VAL A 16 -5.57 -6.30 8.09
N LEU A 17 -4.77 -6.08 7.04
CA LEU A 17 -3.65 -5.15 7.03
C LEU A 17 -4.11 -3.73 7.32
N LEU A 18 -5.16 -3.29 6.64
CA LEU A 18 -5.73 -1.95 6.85
C LEU A 18 -6.22 -1.76 8.29
N ASP A 19 -6.92 -2.75 8.86
CA ASP A 19 -7.38 -2.70 10.25
C ASP A 19 -6.20 -2.61 11.23
N ARG A 20 -5.14 -3.39 11.02
CA ARG A 20 -3.92 -3.32 11.85
C ARG A 20 -3.26 -1.95 11.77
N ILE A 21 -3.04 -1.40 10.57
CA ILE A 21 -2.45 -0.06 10.38
C ILE A 21 -3.30 1.00 11.10
N ARG A 22 -4.61 0.99 10.88
CA ARG A 22 -5.56 1.93 11.50
C ARG A 22 -5.55 1.83 13.03
N SER A 23 -5.46 0.62 13.57
CA SER A 23 -5.43 0.40 15.02
C SER A 23 -4.17 0.99 15.68
N ARG A 24 -3.03 1.01 14.97
CA ARG A 24 -1.75 1.53 15.48
C ARG A 24 -1.60 3.04 15.29
N ALA A 25 -2.24 3.62 14.27
CA ALA A 25 -2.09 5.03 13.90
C ALA A 25 -2.24 6.03 15.07
N PRO A 26 -3.26 5.96 15.95
CA PRO A 26 -3.36 6.87 17.09
C PRO A 26 -2.17 6.79 18.06
N GLY A 27 -1.57 5.60 18.21
CA GLY A 27 -0.41 5.39 19.06
C GLY A 27 0.88 5.95 18.50
N TYR A 28 1.04 5.99 17.17
CA TYR A 28 2.17 6.69 16.52
C TYR A 28 2.01 8.20 16.62
N ASP A 29 0.80 8.70 16.35
CA ASP A 29 0.48 10.13 16.43
C ASP A 29 0.76 10.70 17.83
N ALA A 30 0.19 10.09 18.87
CA ALA A 30 0.36 10.55 20.24
C ALA A 30 1.82 10.56 20.74
N ARG A 31 2.65 9.66 20.20
CA ARG A 31 4.07 9.54 20.57
C ARG A 31 5.00 10.31 19.63
N ASN A 32 4.48 10.91 18.56
CA ASN A 32 5.27 11.45 17.45
C ASN A 32 6.33 10.44 16.96
N ALA A 33 5.91 9.18 16.81
CA ALA A 33 6.78 8.06 16.49
C ALA A 33 6.69 7.67 15.02
N PHE A 34 7.79 7.16 14.47
CA PHE A 34 7.81 6.60 13.12
C PHE A 34 7.05 5.28 13.04
N PHE A 35 6.33 5.06 11.93
CA PHE A 35 5.44 3.92 11.68
C PHE A 35 6.21 2.67 11.21
N ALA A 36 7.25 2.26 11.93
CA ALA A 36 8.17 1.20 11.48
C ALA A 36 7.46 -0.12 11.15
N GLU A 37 6.56 -0.56 12.03
CA GLU A 37 5.81 -1.80 11.88
C GLU A 37 4.85 -1.76 10.67
N ASP A 38 4.15 -0.64 10.46
CA ASP A 38 3.31 -0.42 9.29
C ASP A 38 4.13 -0.41 8.00
N LEU A 39 5.31 0.21 8.00
CA LEU A 39 6.19 0.24 6.83
C LEU A 39 6.68 -1.16 6.43
N ASP A 40 6.99 -2.00 7.42
CA ASP A 40 7.40 -3.38 7.19
C ASP A 40 6.24 -4.22 6.65
N GLU A 41 5.04 -4.10 7.23
CA GLU A 41 3.85 -4.79 6.70
C GLU A 41 3.49 -4.35 5.26
N LEU A 42 3.60 -3.04 4.95
CA LEU A 42 3.40 -2.53 3.58
C LEU A 42 4.48 -3.01 2.60
N ARG A 43 5.71 -3.25 3.09
CA ARG A 43 6.79 -3.83 2.27
C ARG A 43 6.49 -5.28 1.95
N ASP A 44 6.07 -6.05 2.94
CA ASP A 44 5.74 -7.48 2.80
C ASP A 44 4.52 -7.69 1.89
N ALA A 45 3.54 -6.79 1.96
CA ALA A 45 2.38 -6.79 1.07
C ALA A 45 2.70 -6.35 -0.37
N GLY A 46 3.93 -5.89 -0.65
CA GLY A 46 4.36 -5.43 -1.97
C GLY A 46 3.85 -4.05 -2.38
N HIS A 47 3.13 -3.36 -1.48
CA HIS A 47 2.56 -2.03 -1.71
C HIS A 47 3.63 -0.99 -2.11
N LEU A 48 4.80 -1.06 -1.49
CA LEU A 48 5.91 -0.13 -1.77
C LEU A 48 6.52 -0.30 -3.18
N ARG A 49 6.13 -1.33 -3.93
CA ARG A 49 6.61 -1.63 -5.29
C ARG A 49 5.52 -1.54 -6.35
N LEU A 50 4.37 -0.94 -6.05
CA LEU A 50 3.24 -0.85 -6.97
C LEU A 50 3.64 -0.32 -8.35
N LEU A 51 4.38 0.79 -8.39
CA LEU A 51 4.80 1.46 -9.62
C LEU A 51 6.08 0.86 -10.26
N VAL A 52 6.71 -0.11 -9.61
CA VAL A 52 7.92 -0.75 -10.15
C VAL A 52 7.50 -1.70 -11.29
N PRO A 53 8.16 -1.67 -12.46
CA PRO A 53 7.89 -2.60 -13.55
C PRO A 53 7.98 -4.07 -13.11
N ARG A 54 7.20 -4.94 -13.75
CA ARG A 54 7.14 -6.37 -13.39
C ARG A 54 8.46 -7.07 -13.61
N GLU A 55 9.18 -6.71 -14.68
CA GLU A 55 10.52 -7.21 -14.99
C GLU A 55 11.59 -6.82 -13.95
N LEU A 56 11.29 -5.83 -13.09
CA LEU A 56 12.12 -5.42 -11.97
C LEU A 56 11.56 -5.87 -10.60
N GLY A 57 10.54 -6.73 -10.60
CA GLY A 57 9.98 -7.33 -9.39
C GLY A 57 8.92 -6.49 -8.66
N GLY A 58 8.24 -5.59 -9.38
CA GLY A 58 7.08 -4.86 -8.89
C GLY A 58 5.75 -5.29 -9.51
N SER A 59 4.70 -4.51 -9.26
CA SER A 59 3.34 -4.80 -9.76
C SER A 59 3.07 -4.20 -11.16
N GLY A 60 3.89 -3.24 -11.61
CA GLY A 60 3.70 -2.53 -12.88
C GLY A 60 2.39 -1.73 -12.92
N ALA A 61 1.92 -1.25 -11.77
CA ALA A 61 0.67 -0.53 -11.64
C ALA A 61 0.73 0.82 -12.36
N SER A 62 -0.40 1.30 -12.86
CA SER A 62 -0.50 2.67 -13.36
C SER A 62 -0.48 3.68 -12.20
N LEU A 63 -0.24 4.96 -12.50
CA LEU A 63 -0.37 6.02 -11.50
C LEU A 63 -1.79 6.08 -10.91
N ALA A 64 -2.82 5.83 -11.72
CA ALA A 64 -4.20 5.84 -11.26
C ALA A 64 -4.50 4.68 -10.28
N ASP A 65 -3.90 3.50 -10.50
CA ASP A 65 -3.99 2.38 -9.55
C ASP A 65 -3.31 2.73 -8.22
N ALA A 66 -2.10 3.28 -8.27
CA ALA A 66 -1.37 3.69 -7.07
C ALA A 66 -2.12 4.75 -6.26
N VAL A 67 -2.74 5.74 -6.92
CA VAL A 67 -3.57 6.76 -6.25
C VAL A 67 -4.79 6.13 -5.56
N ARG A 68 -5.45 5.14 -6.18
CA ARG A 68 -6.56 4.42 -5.52
C ARG A 68 -6.10 3.67 -4.28
N ALA A 69 -4.96 2.97 -4.37
CA ALA A 69 -4.39 2.27 -3.22
C ALA A 69 -4.01 3.24 -2.09
N GLN A 70 -3.40 4.39 -2.41
CA GLN A 70 -3.09 5.39 -1.38
C GLN A 70 -4.32 6.05 -0.77
N HIS A 71 -5.38 6.25 -1.55
CA HIS A 71 -6.63 6.74 -0.99
C HIS A 71 -7.21 5.75 0.02
N LEU A 72 -7.19 4.44 -0.30
CA LEU A 72 -7.66 3.40 0.60
C LEU A 72 -6.84 3.31 1.89
N LEU A 73 -5.51 3.43 1.79
CA LEU A 73 -4.61 3.42 2.94
C LEU A 73 -4.80 4.63 3.87
N ALA A 74 -5.18 5.79 3.31
CA ALA A 74 -5.32 7.05 4.04
C ALA A 74 -6.71 7.29 4.67
N GLN A 75 -7.65 6.36 4.48
CA GLN A 75 -8.98 6.36 5.10
C GLN A 75 -8.94 5.77 6.50
#